data_AF-G2GQ16-F1
#
_entry.id   AF-G2GQ16-F1
#
_cell.length_a   1.000
_cell.length_b   1.000
_cell.length_c   1.000
_cell.angle_alpha   90.00
_cell.angle_beta   90.00
_cell.angle_gamma   90.00
#
_symmetry.space_group_name_H-M   'P 1'
#
loop_
_entity.id
_entity.type
_entity.pdbx_description
1 polymer ?
#
loop_
_entity_poly.entity_id
_entity_poly.type
_entity_poly.pdbx_seq_one_letter_code
_entity_poly.pdbx_strand_id
1 'polypeptide(L)' 'FPGGVGNTRKDPEAFARLIHDVETKIFDVLPDETWVYPGHGDDTSLGAERPHLPEWRARGW' A
#
# COMPACT_ATOMS: atom_id res chain seq x y z
N PHE A 1 -3.64 4.27 -1.96
CA PHE A 1 -2.44 4.09 -2.81
C PHE A 1 -1.69 5.38 -2.95
N PRO A 2 -2.08 6.43 -3.68
CA PRO A 2 -1.44 7.73 -3.46
C PRO A 2 -1.52 8.11 -1.96
N GLY A 3 -0.37 8.22 -1.28
CA GLY A 3 -0.28 8.51 0.15
C GLY A 3 -0.41 7.33 1.13
N GLY A 4 -0.44 6.08 0.63
CA GLY A 4 -0.39 4.86 1.45
C GLY A 4 -1.66 4.01 1.48
N VAL A 5 -1.68 3.04 2.41
CA VAL A 5 -2.80 2.11 2.62
C VAL A 5 -3.97 2.77 3.36
N GLY A 6 -5.15 2.14 3.31
CA GLY A 6 -6.37 2.66 3.94
C GLY A 6 -6.27 2.77 5.46
N ASN A 7 -7.11 3.64 6.04
CA ASN A 7 -7.18 3.89 7.48
C ASN A 7 -7.68 2.65 8.26
N THR A 8 -6.94 2.25 9.31
CA THR A 8 -7.27 1.14 10.21
C THR A 8 -7.79 1.58 11.58
N ARG A 9 -8.26 2.83 11.69
CA ARG A 9 -8.85 3.41 12.92
C ARG A 9 -7.91 3.39 14.13
N LYS A 10 -6.59 3.55 13.89
CA LYS A 10 -5.53 3.53 14.92
C LYS A 10 -5.40 2.17 15.63
N ASP A 11 -5.75 1.08 14.93
CA ASP A 11 -5.48 -0.28 15.37
C ASP A 11 -4.14 -0.74 14.74
N PRO A 12 -3.07 -0.91 15.55
CA PRO A 12 -1.75 -1.29 15.04
C PRO A 12 -1.71 -2.70 14.45
N GLU A 13 -2.51 -3.64 14.96
CA GLU A 13 -2.55 -5.01 14.44
C GLU A 13 -3.31 -5.07 13.12
N ALA A 14 -4.40 -4.32 13.01
CA ALA A 14 -5.10 -4.15 11.74
C ALA A 14 -4.19 -3.47 10.70
N PHE A 15 -3.42 -2.47 11.09
CA PHE A 15 -2.45 -1.86 10.19
C PHE A 15 -1.36 -2.83 9.74
N ALA A 16 -0.71 -3.52 10.68
CA ALA A 16 0.35 -4.47 10.39
C ALA A 16 -0.13 -5.58 9.43
N ARG A 17 -1.35 -6.08 9.63
CA ARG A 17 -1.98 -7.03 8.70
C ARG A 17 -2.24 -6.43 7.33
N LEU A 18 -2.80 -5.22 7.27
CA LEU A 18 -3.12 -4.56 6.01
C LEU A 18 -1.87 -4.30 5.16
N ILE A 19 -0.81 -3.74 5.75
CA ILE A 19 0.42 -3.45 5.00
C ILE A 19 1.13 -4.73 4.57
N HIS A 20 1.15 -5.77 5.42
CA HIS A 20 1.70 -7.08 5.07
C HIS A 20 0.94 -7.74 3.91
N ASP A 21 -0.39 -7.71 3.95
CA ASP A 21 -1.24 -8.27 2.89
C ASP A 21 -1.06 -7.50 1.57
N VAL A 22 -0.96 -6.17 1.62
CA VAL A 22 -0.69 -5.35 0.43
C VAL A 22 0.65 -5.70 -0.20
N GLU A 23 1.72 -5.82 0.60
CA GLU A 23 3.03 -6.23 0.09
C GLU A 23 2.99 -7.63 -0.53
N THR A 24 2.55 -8.62 0.24
CA THR A 24 2.70 -10.05 -0.13
C THR A 24 1.69 -10.54 -1.15
N LYS A 25 0.50 -9.93 -1.22
CA LYS A 25 -0.57 -10.38 -2.12
C LYS A 25 -0.69 -9.52 -3.38
N ILE A 26 -0.12 -8.32 -3.37
CA ILE A 26 -0.21 -7.38 -4.51
C ILE A 26 1.18 -7.08 -5.05
N PHE A 27 2.07 -6.47 -4.26
CA PHE A 27 3.39 -6.03 -4.77
C PHE A 27 4.35 -7.17 -5.09
N ASP A 28 4.31 -8.28 -4.35
CA ASP A 28 5.15 -9.45 -4.60
C ASP A 28 4.63 -10.33 -5.75
N VAL A 29 3.36 -10.14 -6.13
CA VAL A 29 2.65 -11.01 -7.09
C VAL A 29 2.50 -10.36 -8.46
N LEU A 30 2.29 -9.04 -8.49
CA LEU A 30 1.98 -8.30 -9.72
C LEU A 30 3.17 -7.47 -10.19
N PRO A 31 3.36 -7.31 -11.52
CA PRO A 31 4.46 -6.56 -12.09
C PRO A 31 4.28 -5.04 -11.90
N ASP A 32 5.37 -4.29 -12.01
CA ASP A 32 5.41 -2.85 -11.74
C ASP A 32 4.56 -2.01 -12.72
N GLU A 33 4.33 -2.52 -13.92
CA GLU A 33 3.48 -1.89 -14.94
C GLU A 33 1.97 -2.03 -14.63
N THR A 34 1.61 -2.75 -13.56
CA THR A 34 0.22 -2.92 -13.13
C THR A 34 -0.38 -1.60 -12.69
N TRP A 35 -1.47 -1.20 -13.34
CA TRP A 35 -2.28 -0.05 -12.95
C TRP A 35 -3.12 -0.34 -11.71
N VAL A 36 -3.23 0.66 -10.84
CA VAL A 36 -4.09 0.69 -9.67
C VAL A 36 -5.03 1.88 -9.79
N TYR A 37 -6.33 1.61 -9.69
CA TYR A 37 -7.40 2.61 -9.68
C TYR A 37 -7.95 2.71 -8.25
N PRO A 38 -7.39 3.60 -7.41
CA PRO A 38 -7.74 3.64 -5.99
C PRO A 38 -9.11 4.29 -5.77
N GLY A 39 -9.76 3.97 -4.65
CA GLY A 39 -10.98 4.67 -4.24
C GLY A 39 -10.77 6.13 -3.81
N HIS A 40 -9.52 6.58 -3.66
CA HIS A 40 -9.15 7.95 -3.33
C HIS A 40 -7.74 8.28 -3.87
N GLY A 41 -7.57 9.50 -4.39
CA GLY A 41 -6.35 9.94 -5.07
C GLY A 41 -6.39 9.63 -6.57
N ASP A 42 -5.32 10.00 -7.27
CA ASP A 42 -5.17 9.76 -8.70
C ASP A 42 -4.83 8.29 -9.02
N ASP A 43 -5.06 7.90 -10.27
CA ASP A 43 -4.60 6.61 -10.79
C ASP A 43 -3.08 6.51 -10.71
N THR A 44 -2.57 5.32 -10.40
CA THR A 44 -1.14 5.08 -10.22
C THR A 44 -0.75 3.68 -10.72
N SER A 45 0.53 3.34 -10.66
CA SER A 45 1.02 1.98 -10.92
C SER A 45 1.77 1.42 -9.72
N LEU A 46 1.88 0.09 -9.64
CA LEU A 46 2.67 -0.54 -8.58
C LEU A 46 4.13 -0.08 -8.61
N GLY A 47 4.73 0.09 -9.78
CA GLY A 47 6.09 0.59 -9.93
C GLY A 47 6.28 2.01 -9.40
N ALA A 48 5.29 2.89 -9.59
CA ALA A 48 5.33 4.24 -9.05
C ALA A 48 5.26 4.24 -7.52
N GLU A 49 4.49 3.30 -6.94
CA GLU A 49 4.24 3.25 -5.50
C GLU A 49 5.25 2.42 -4.70
N ARG A 50 5.91 1.42 -5.33
CA ARG A 50 6.82 0.46 -4.66
C ARG A 50 7.92 1.12 -3.82
N PRO A 51 8.58 2.21 -4.25
CA PRO A 51 9.60 2.89 -3.45
C PRO A 51 9.09 3.42 -2.09
N HIS A 52 7.76 3.59 -1.93
CA HIS A 52 7.15 4.15 -0.73
C HIS A 52 6.78 3.10 0.33
N LEU A 53 6.88 1.80 0.02
CA LEU A 53 6.56 0.72 0.98
C LEU A 53 7.30 0.84 2.32
N PRO A 54 8.63 1.13 2.36
CA PRO A 54 9.34 1.29 3.63
C PRO A 54 8.82 2.47 4.46
N GLU A 55 8.48 3.59 3.79
CA GLU A 55 7.92 4.78 4.45
C GLU A 55 6.56 4.46 5.07
N TRP A 56 5.67 3.79 4.32
CA TRP A 56 4.36 3.44 4.83
C TRP A 56 4.45 2.53 6.04
N ARG A 57 5.35 1.53 5.99
CA ARG A 57 5.58 0.61 7.09
C ARG A 57 6.12 1.31 8.34
N ALA A 58 7.00 2.30 8.16
CA ALA A 58 7.56 3.08 9.26
C ALA A 58 6.56 4.02 9.95
N ARG A 59 5.47 4.44 9.26
CA ARG A 59 4.46 5.34 9.85
C ARG A 59 3.72 4.74 11.05
N GLY A 60 3.58 3.41 11.12
CA GLY A 60 3.26 2.68 12.34
C GLY A 60 2.00 3.09 13.12
N TRP A 61 1.00 3.70 12.47
CA TRP A 61 -0.29 4.07 13.09
C TRP A 61 -1.06 2.89 13.69
#